data_AF-A0A7J7KQ43-F1
#
_entry.id   AF-A0A7J7KQ43-F1
#
_cell.length_a   1.000
_cell.length_b   1.000
_cell.length_c   1.000
_cell.angle_alpha   90.00
_cell.angle_beta   90.00
_cell.angle_gamma   90.00
#
_symmetry.space_group_name_H-M   'P 1'
#
loop_
_entity.id
_entity.type
_entity.pdbx_description
1 polymer ?
#
loop_
_entity_poly.entity_id
_entity_poly.type
_entity_poly.pdbx_seq_one_letter_code
_entity_poly.pdbx_strand_id
1 'polypeptide(L)'
;MLHETEEALNRASMEKLQRGNEINSLRKQIEKEFLEKGKLEDDIMEVIRNQLTFDKAAQYTDRITKKCRMITKDLEAQIAQVENEIATDSLSTVTTMAKITNLKASLDELEKVIGQKNDIINKSENESVKRNAVIERKQQVIDQFNKRLEQMISQAGGVELGPLEITINSLSKSIEHTAGYRPATTHLAQGTGRTNAIDKENSETAAIEKNIRNLRNDMLKLNQMLFEENGAFESLEKDNILTENEFMGKLKDAELNSIQMQAKLDSLKEEKERLLNSLVESERQIMLWEKKTQLARETRAAVDSEVGQGEISAMKSEIHRMEVRYAQLMRQQEKMIQDMEKAVSRRDTIVTRGDAQAKIAARSKSKDKTVTKGTFQRQQAELKKKIKATIQDAQSCDDELQGLRNDQKQLGQMLETKQIRCRELESNADSLDGDIERQLEMKQRNMADLVAKQQKTKYYMQIKDRKYKRLVKDDDLLESEKEKQIDKMQSLSNIVERLQEEFPHLQPHLRKVSFSLGTRIWRRVLLVLEALRSQHRMWSALTHSSNCTHTTF
;
A
#
# COMPACT_ATOMS: atom_id res chain seq x y z
N MET A 1 -62.76 -82.13 -81.34
CA MET A 1 -63.45 -80.89 -81.77
C MET A 1 -64.15 -80.20 -80.61
N LEU A 2 -65.40 -80.53 -80.23
CA LEU A 2 -66.13 -79.80 -79.16
C LEU A 2 -65.46 -79.89 -77.77
N HIS A 3 -64.99 -81.08 -77.38
CA HIS A 3 -64.33 -81.27 -76.09
C HIS A 3 -62.98 -80.53 -75.98
N GLU A 4 -62.18 -80.54 -77.05
CA GLU A 4 -60.90 -79.82 -77.11
C GLU A 4 -61.09 -78.30 -77.07
N THR A 5 -62.14 -77.78 -77.69
CA THR A 5 -62.50 -76.36 -77.61
C THR A 5 -62.97 -75.95 -76.21
N GLU A 6 -63.66 -76.85 -75.51
CA GLU A 6 -64.17 -76.61 -74.15
C GLU A 6 -63.04 -76.66 -73.12
N GLU A 7 -62.09 -77.59 -73.27
CA GLU A 7 -60.85 -77.60 -72.49
C GLU A 7 -59.98 -76.37 -72.74
N ALA A 8 -59.82 -75.94 -74.00
CA ALA A 8 -59.06 -74.75 -74.33
C ALA A 8 -59.71 -73.48 -73.74
N LEU A 9 -61.04 -73.40 -73.76
CA LEU A 9 -61.80 -72.31 -73.13
C LEU A 9 -61.63 -72.30 -71.61
N ASN A 10 -61.66 -73.47 -70.97
CA ASN A 10 -61.42 -73.59 -69.52
C ASN A 10 -59.99 -73.22 -69.13
N ARG A 11 -58.98 -73.65 -69.90
CA ARG A 11 -57.57 -73.24 -69.72
C ARG A 11 -57.42 -71.72 -69.84
N ALA A 12 -57.95 -71.11 -70.91
CA ALA A 12 -57.91 -69.66 -71.11
C ALA A 12 -58.67 -68.89 -70.03
N SER A 13 -59.77 -69.45 -69.50
CA SER A 13 -60.55 -68.85 -68.41
C SER A 13 -59.80 -68.90 -67.07
N MET A 14 -59.14 -70.02 -66.75
CA MET A 14 -58.27 -70.12 -65.58
C MET A 14 -57.07 -69.17 -65.69
N GLU A 15 -56.44 -69.08 -66.86
CA GLU A 15 -55.30 -68.20 -67.09
C GLU A 15 -55.71 -66.72 -66.97
N LYS A 16 -56.86 -66.34 -67.51
CA LYS A 16 -57.45 -65.01 -67.32
C LYS A 16 -57.71 -64.71 -65.84
N LEU A 17 -58.20 -65.69 -65.07
CA LEU A 17 -58.43 -65.54 -63.64
C LEU A 17 -57.11 -65.37 -62.88
N GLN A 18 -56.08 -66.17 -63.18
CA GLN A 18 -54.74 -66.03 -62.61
C GLN A 18 -54.13 -64.66 -62.92
N ARG A 19 -54.15 -64.23 -64.19
CA ARG A 19 -53.68 -62.90 -64.59
C ARG A 19 -54.45 -61.77 -63.92
N GLY A 20 -55.77 -61.93 -63.74
CA GLY A 20 -56.59 -60.98 -62.99
C GLY A 20 -56.19 -60.88 -61.51
N ASN A 21 -55.87 -62.00 -60.88
CA ASN A 21 -55.38 -62.04 -59.51
C ASN A 21 -53.98 -61.42 -59.38
N GLU A 22 -53.08 -61.70 -60.32
CA GLU A 22 -51.75 -61.06 -60.39
C GLU A 22 -51.87 -59.54 -60.51
N ILE A 23 -52.70 -59.04 -61.44
CA ILE A 23 -52.95 -57.60 -61.62
C ILE A 23 -53.52 -56.97 -60.34
N ASN A 24 -54.45 -57.63 -59.65
CA ASN A 24 -55.00 -57.12 -58.40
C ASN A 24 -53.96 -57.09 -57.27
N SER A 25 -53.04 -58.07 -57.22
CA SER A 25 -51.93 -58.07 -56.26
C SER A 25 -50.95 -56.93 -56.53
N LEU A 26 -50.60 -56.71 -57.81
CA LEU A 26 -49.71 -55.64 -58.23
C LEU A 26 -50.33 -54.27 -57.97
N ARG A 27 -51.64 -54.10 -58.21
CA ARG A 27 -52.36 -52.86 -57.87
C ARG A 27 -52.28 -52.55 -56.37
N LYS A 28 -52.48 -53.56 -55.51
CA LYS A 28 -52.36 -53.40 -54.06
C LYS A 28 -50.93 -53.08 -53.63
N GLN A 29 -49.93 -53.68 -54.26
CA GLN A 29 -48.52 -53.36 -54.00
C GLN A 29 -48.18 -51.93 -54.41
N ILE A 30 -48.60 -51.50 -55.61
CA ILE A 30 -48.40 -50.12 -56.08
C ILE A 30 -49.04 -49.11 -55.13
N GLU A 31 -50.27 -49.37 -54.67
CA GLU A 31 -50.97 -48.49 -53.73
C GLU A 31 -50.24 -48.42 -52.38
N LYS A 32 -49.72 -49.56 -51.89
CA LYS A 32 -48.90 -49.62 -50.68
C LYS A 32 -47.59 -48.83 -50.83
N GLU A 33 -46.86 -49.02 -51.93
CA GLU A 33 -45.61 -48.29 -52.19
C GLU A 33 -45.85 -46.79 -52.37
N PHE A 34 -46.97 -46.38 -52.97
CA PHE A 34 -47.33 -44.96 -53.07
C PHE A 34 -47.58 -44.32 -51.69
N LEU A 35 -48.24 -45.05 -50.79
CA LEU A 35 -48.43 -44.64 -49.40
C LEU A 35 -47.12 -44.58 -48.63
N GLU A 36 -46.24 -45.56 -48.80
CA GLU A 36 -44.90 -45.55 -48.18
C GLU A 36 -44.04 -44.42 -48.71
N LYS A 37 -44.07 -44.15 -50.02
CA LYS A 37 -43.39 -43.00 -50.64
C LYS A 37 -43.88 -41.67 -50.05
N GLY A 38 -45.20 -41.48 -49.95
CA GLY A 38 -45.77 -40.26 -49.37
C GLY A 38 -45.33 -40.02 -47.93
N LYS A 39 -45.30 -41.08 -47.11
CA LYS A 39 -44.75 -40.99 -45.74
C LYS A 39 -43.27 -40.60 -45.73
N LEU A 40 -42.48 -41.19 -46.61
CA LEU A 40 -41.05 -40.86 -46.73
C LEU A 40 -40.82 -39.41 -47.16
N GLU A 41 -41.64 -38.89 -48.07
CA GLU A 41 -41.59 -37.48 -48.47
C GLU A 41 -41.98 -36.54 -47.31
N ASP A 42 -42.99 -36.90 -46.52
CA ASP A 42 -43.38 -36.16 -45.31
C ASP A 42 -42.27 -36.18 -44.25
N ASP A 43 -41.66 -37.33 -43.99
CA ASP A 43 -40.55 -37.49 -43.05
C ASP A 43 -39.32 -36.65 -43.48
N ILE A 44 -38.99 -36.64 -44.78
CA ILE A 44 -37.90 -35.82 -45.33
C ILE A 44 -38.19 -34.32 -45.14
N MET A 45 -39.43 -33.89 -45.40
CA MET A 45 -39.84 -32.50 -45.22
C MET A 45 -39.75 -32.07 -43.76
N GLU A 46 -40.10 -32.96 -42.82
CA GLU A 46 -39.97 -32.71 -41.39
C GLU A 46 -38.49 -32.56 -40.98
N VAL A 47 -37.61 -33.45 -41.44
CA VAL A 47 -36.17 -33.38 -41.18
C VAL A 47 -35.56 -32.08 -41.72
N ILE A 48 -35.91 -31.65 -42.94
CA ILE A 48 -35.41 -30.39 -43.52
C ILE A 48 -35.88 -29.18 -42.68
N ARG A 49 -37.13 -29.20 -42.22
CA ARG A 49 -37.68 -28.13 -41.38
C ARG A 49 -36.98 -28.05 -40.03
N ASN A 50 -36.71 -29.19 -39.42
CA ASN A 50 -35.94 -29.28 -38.17
C ASN A 50 -34.51 -28.76 -38.39
N GLN A 51 -33.83 -29.18 -39.46
CA GLN A 51 -32.48 -28.73 -39.80
C GLN A 51 -32.41 -27.19 -39.95
N LEU A 52 -33.37 -26.58 -40.66
CA LEU A 52 -33.43 -25.12 -40.83
C LEU A 52 -33.65 -24.39 -39.49
N THR A 53 -34.42 -24.99 -38.58
CA THR A 53 -34.68 -24.43 -37.26
C THR A 53 -33.43 -24.52 -36.38
N PHE A 54 -32.73 -25.66 -36.41
CA PHE A 54 -31.44 -25.84 -35.73
C PHE A 54 -30.37 -24.87 -36.25
N ASP A 55 -30.30 -24.64 -37.57
CA ASP A 55 -29.35 -23.69 -38.16
C ASP A 55 -29.62 -22.25 -37.69
N LYS A 56 -30.90 -21.84 -37.61
CA LYS A 56 -31.26 -20.52 -37.07
C LYS A 56 -30.92 -20.40 -35.59
N ALA A 57 -31.22 -21.44 -34.80
CA ALA A 57 -30.86 -21.48 -33.38
C ALA A 57 -29.34 -21.38 -33.21
N ALA A 58 -28.56 -22.20 -33.92
CA ALA A 58 -27.09 -22.18 -33.87
C ALA A 58 -26.50 -20.80 -34.24
N GLN A 59 -27.04 -20.14 -35.27
CA GLN A 59 -26.63 -18.79 -35.65
C GLN A 59 -26.95 -17.76 -34.57
N TYR A 60 -28.09 -17.87 -33.89
CA TYR A 60 -28.45 -16.99 -32.78
C TYR A 60 -27.51 -17.20 -31.59
N THR A 61 -27.23 -18.46 -31.22
CA THR A 61 -26.33 -18.81 -30.12
C THR A 61 -24.89 -18.35 -30.41
N ASP A 62 -24.42 -18.46 -31.65
CA ASP A 62 -23.10 -17.96 -32.07
C ASP A 62 -22.99 -16.44 -31.94
N ARG A 63 -24.03 -15.68 -32.33
CA ARG A 63 -24.05 -14.22 -32.17
C ARG A 63 -23.98 -13.80 -30.71
N ILE A 64 -24.74 -14.44 -29.83
CA ILE A 64 -24.69 -14.16 -28.39
C ILE A 64 -23.33 -14.54 -27.82
N THR A 65 -22.81 -15.71 -28.19
CA THR A 65 -21.50 -16.19 -27.71
C THR A 65 -20.38 -15.21 -28.11
N LYS A 66 -20.41 -14.69 -29.35
CA LYS A 66 -19.47 -13.66 -29.82
C LYS A 66 -19.60 -12.37 -29.02
N LYS A 67 -20.81 -11.89 -28.76
CA LYS A 67 -21.05 -10.71 -27.92
C LYS A 67 -20.53 -10.91 -26.50
N CYS A 68 -20.85 -12.05 -25.87
CA CYS A 68 -20.36 -12.37 -24.53
C CYS A 68 -18.83 -12.44 -24.50
N ARG A 69 -18.18 -13.12 -25.46
CA ARG A 69 -16.72 -13.19 -25.55
C ARG A 69 -16.07 -11.81 -25.69
N MET A 70 -16.67 -10.92 -26.48
CA MET A 70 -16.18 -9.56 -26.64
C MET A 70 -16.27 -8.78 -25.32
N ILE A 71 -17.42 -8.86 -24.63
CA ILE A 71 -17.62 -8.23 -23.32
C ILE A 71 -16.63 -8.80 -22.28
N THR A 72 -16.44 -10.11 -22.24
CA THR A 72 -15.46 -10.74 -21.34
C THR A 72 -14.05 -10.22 -21.60
N LYS A 73 -13.64 -10.12 -22.87
CA LYS A 73 -12.31 -9.61 -23.24
C LYS A 73 -12.13 -8.13 -22.88
N ASP A 74 -13.18 -7.32 -23.06
CA ASP A 74 -13.15 -5.91 -22.66
C ASP A 74 -13.06 -5.76 -21.13
N LEU A 75 -13.80 -6.57 -20.37
CA LEU A 75 -13.72 -6.59 -18.91
C LEU A 75 -12.36 -7.08 -18.41
N GLU A 76 -11.77 -8.12 -19.02
CA GLU A 76 -10.42 -8.59 -18.71
C GLU A 76 -9.37 -7.50 -18.97
N ALA A 77 -9.50 -6.75 -20.06
CA ALA A 77 -8.61 -5.62 -20.35
C ALA A 77 -8.77 -4.48 -19.32
N GLN A 78 -10.00 -4.19 -18.89
CA GLN A 78 -10.26 -3.20 -17.83
C GLN A 78 -9.68 -3.64 -16.49
N ILE A 79 -9.81 -4.92 -16.11
CA ILE A 79 -9.22 -5.47 -14.88
C ILE A 79 -7.69 -5.31 -14.93
N ALA A 80 -7.04 -5.70 -16.02
CA ALA A 80 -5.60 -5.57 -16.17
C ALA A 80 -5.14 -4.10 -16.09
N GLN A 81 -5.95 -3.15 -16.61
CA GLN A 81 -5.66 -1.73 -16.47
C GLN A 81 -5.74 -1.27 -15.00
N VAL A 82 -6.80 -1.64 -14.29
CA VAL A 82 -6.97 -1.29 -12.87
C VAL A 82 -5.87 -1.91 -12.01
N GLU A 83 -5.46 -3.15 -12.28
CA GLU A 83 -4.34 -3.79 -11.57
C GLU A 83 -3.02 -3.05 -11.76
N ASN A 84 -2.74 -2.55 -12.97
CA ASN A 84 -1.56 -1.71 -13.24
C ASN A 84 -1.63 -0.35 -12.53
N GLU A 85 -2.81 0.27 -12.49
CA GLU A 85 -3.04 1.52 -11.75
C GLU A 85 -2.80 1.30 -10.24
N ILE A 86 -3.35 0.22 -9.65
CA ILE A 86 -3.11 -0.17 -8.26
C ILE A 86 -1.62 -0.39 -7.96
N ALA A 87 -0.90 -1.08 -8.85
CA ALA A 87 0.53 -1.31 -8.69
C ALA A 87 1.33 0.01 -8.68
N THR A 88 0.94 0.95 -9.54
CA THR A 88 1.56 2.28 -9.64
C THR A 88 1.30 3.11 -8.39
N ASP A 89 0.07 3.12 -7.89
CA ASP A 89 -0.31 3.83 -6.66
C ASP A 89 0.37 3.24 -5.42
N SER A 90 0.51 1.91 -5.38
CA SER A 90 1.22 1.21 -4.31
C SER A 90 2.70 1.62 -4.27
N LEU A 91 3.36 1.71 -5.43
CA LEU A 91 4.73 2.20 -5.53
C LEU A 91 4.85 3.66 -5.08
N SER A 92 3.92 4.53 -5.50
CA SER A 92 3.88 5.94 -5.07
C SER A 92 3.74 6.06 -3.56
N THR A 93 2.87 5.24 -2.96
CA THR A 93 2.64 5.17 -1.50
C THR A 93 3.91 4.79 -0.76
N VAL A 94 4.57 3.70 -1.17
CA VAL A 94 5.85 3.26 -0.56
C VAL A 94 6.92 4.34 -0.69
N THR A 95 7.03 4.97 -1.85
CA THR A 95 8.04 6.01 -2.09
C THR A 95 7.75 7.28 -1.27
N THR A 96 6.48 7.55 -0.94
CA THR A 96 6.07 8.66 -0.07
C THR A 96 6.31 8.32 1.40
N MET A 97 6.03 7.09 1.82
CA MET A 97 6.37 6.60 3.17
C MET A 97 7.88 6.68 3.44
N ALA A 98 8.72 6.34 2.45
CA ALA A 98 10.16 6.50 2.55
C ALA A 98 10.57 7.97 2.76
N LYS A 99 9.98 8.91 2.01
CA LYS A 99 10.18 10.36 2.22
C LYS A 99 9.81 10.80 3.63
N ILE A 100 8.63 10.38 4.12
CA ILE A 100 8.18 10.70 5.47
C ILE A 100 9.17 10.18 6.52
N THR A 101 9.71 8.98 6.32
CA THR A 101 10.68 8.38 7.24
C THR A 101 12.00 9.17 7.26
N ASN A 102 12.49 9.61 6.09
CA ASN A 102 13.69 10.45 5.99
C ASN A 102 13.47 11.83 6.62
N LEU A 103 12.31 12.46 6.39
CA LEU A 103 11.97 13.75 7.00
C LEU A 103 11.87 13.64 8.53
N LYS A 104 11.31 12.55 9.06
CA LYS A 104 11.30 12.29 10.51
C LYS A 104 12.72 12.15 11.08
N ALA A 105 13.60 11.41 10.40
CA ALA A 105 14.99 11.29 10.83
C ALA A 105 15.73 12.65 10.84
N SER A 106 15.50 13.48 9.82
CA SER A 106 16.04 14.84 9.77
C SER A 106 15.49 15.73 10.89
N LEU A 107 14.21 15.57 11.24
CA LEU A 107 13.58 16.31 12.34
C LEU A 107 14.19 15.90 13.69
N ASP A 108 14.37 14.60 13.94
CA ASP A 108 15.01 14.10 15.16
C ASP A 108 16.45 14.63 15.31
N GLU A 109 17.22 14.69 14.22
CA GLU A 109 18.58 15.24 14.25
C GLU A 109 18.57 16.76 14.51
N LEU A 110 17.63 17.51 13.93
CA LEU A 110 17.47 18.93 14.21
C LEU A 110 17.09 19.19 15.68
N GLU A 111 16.19 18.39 16.24
CA GLU A 111 15.83 18.47 17.67
C GLU A 111 17.04 18.22 18.57
N LYS A 112 17.90 17.25 18.20
CA LYS A 112 19.14 16.97 18.91
C LYS A 112 20.12 18.14 18.85
N VAL A 113 20.27 18.78 17.68
CA VAL A 113 21.11 19.99 17.53
C VAL A 113 20.55 21.14 18.37
N ILE A 114 19.24 21.34 18.37
CA ILE A 114 18.59 22.36 19.23
C ILE A 114 18.89 22.08 20.70
N GLY A 115 18.77 20.82 21.14
CA GLY A 115 19.13 20.40 22.51
C GLY A 115 20.58 20.76 22.86
N GLN A 116 21.53 20.41 21.99
CA GLN A 116 22.94 20.74 22.19
C GLN A 116 23.21 22.26 22.25
N LYS A 117 22.54 23.05 21.41
CA LYS A 117 22.66 24.51 21.42
C LYS A 117 22.09 25.10 22.70
N ASN A 118 20.95 24.61 23.18
CA ASN A 118 20.36 25.03 24.46
C ASN A 118 21.30 24.72 25.63
N ASP A 119 21.98 23.57 25.64
CA ASP A 119 22.96 23.24 26.67
C ASP A 119 24.15 24.21 26.68
N ILE A 120 24.63 24.63 25.51
CA ILE A 120 25.71 25.62 25.37
C ILE A 120 25.24 26.99 25.86
N ILE A 121 24.03 27.41 25.45
CA ILE A 121 23.43 28.68 25.90
C ILE A 121 23.33 28.69 27.42
N ASN A 122 22.76 27.65 28.03
CA ASN A 122 22.64 27.52 29.48
C ASN A 122 24.01 27.61 30.19
N LYS A 123 25.07 27.01 29.63
CA LYS A 123 26.43 27.13 30.19
C LYS A 123 26.95 28.57 30.10
N SER A 124 26.80 29.21 28.94
CA SER A 124 27.25 30.58 28.70
C SER A 124 26.50 31.62 29.55
N GLU A 125 25.20 31.43 29.76
CA GLU A 125 24.38 32.26 30.64
C GLU A 125 24.83 32.11 32.09
N ASN A 126 25.05 30.87 32.56
CA ASN A 126 25.56 30.61 33.91
C ASN A 126 26.94 31.25 34.14
N GLU A 127 27.84 31.20 33.15
CA GLU A 127 29.13 31.90 33.23
C GLU A 127 28.97 33.42 33.24
N SER A 128 28.06 33.96 32.42
CA SER A 128 27.77 35.39 32.38
C SER A 128 27.24 35.89 33.73
N VAL A 129 26.34 35.13 34.37
CA VAL A 129 25.84 35.42 35.72
C VAL A 129 26.99 35.41 36.74
N LYS A 130 27.90 34.41 36.68
CA LYS A 130 29.06 34.36 37.58
C LYS A 130 30.00 35.56 37.38
N ARG A 131 30.28 35.94 36.13
CA ARG A 131 31.12 37.11 35.81
C ARG A 131 30.47 38.39 36.30
N ASN A 132 29.16 38.57 36.09
CA ASN A 132 28.40 39.71 36.60
C ASN A 132 28.49 39.82 38.12
N ALA A 133 28.34 38.71 38.86
CA ALA A 133 28.49 38.71 40.31
C ALA A 133 29.92 39.07 40.80
N VAL A 134 30.95 38.83 39.99
CA VAL A 134 32.33 39.29 40.29
C VAL A 134 32.48 40.77 39.98
N ILE A 135 31.92 41.24 38.86
CA ILE A 135 31.92 42.67 38.49
C ILE A 135 31.22 43.48 39.58
N GLU A 136 30.05 43.07 40.06
CA GLU A 136 29.35 43.75 41.15
C GLU A 136 30.19 43.85 42.42
N ARG A 137 30.87 42.76 42.81
CA ARG A 137 31.77 42.77 43.97
C ARG A 137 32.95 43.71 43.79
N LYS A 138 33.58 43.73 42.61
CA LYS A 138 34.67 44.67 42.30
C LYS A 138 34.18 46.11 42.27
N GLN A 139 33.00 46.36 41.72
CA GLN A 139 32.38 47.68 41.71
C GLN A 139 32.13 48.19 43.13
N GLN A 140 31.59 47.34 44.03
CA GLN A 140 31.43 47.69 45.45
C GLN A 140 32.75 48.09 46.12
N VAL A 141 33.86 47.42 45.79
CA VAL A 141 35.19 47.77 46.31
C VAL A 141 35.68 49.10 45.74
N ILE A 142 35.48 49.34 44.43
CA ILE A 142 35.80 50.63 43.80
C ILE A 142 35.00 51.75 44.47
N ASP A 143 33.70 51.56 44.70
CA ASP A 143 32.84 52.53 45.36
C ASP A 143 33.30 52.82 46.80
N GLN A 144 33.77 51.79 47.53
CA GLN A 144 34.39 51.97 48.86
C GLN A 144 35.67 52.78 48.80
N PHE A 145 36.56 52.50 47.83
CA PHE A 145 37.79 53.27 47.65
C PHE A 145 37.50 54.71 47.25
N ASN A 146 36.56 54.95 46.32
CA ASN A 146 36.13 56.29 45.92
C ASN A 146 35.59 57.07 47.12
N LYS A 147 34.75 56.45 47.95
CA LYS A 147 34.25 57.09 49.18
C LYS A 147 35.37 57.43 50.17
N ARG A 148 36.37 56.57 50.31
CA ARG A 148 37.55 56.84 51.16
C ARG A 148 38.45 57.94 50.58
N LEU A 149 38.58 57.97 49.26
CA LEU A 149 39.31 58.99 48.52
C LEU A 149 38.62 60.36 48.69
N GLU A 150 37.30 60.44 48.51
CA GLU A 150 36.49 61.63 48.80
C GLU A 150 36.65 62.09 50.26
N GLN A 151 36.65 61.17 51.23
CA GLN A 151 36.92 61.51 52.63
C GLN A 151 38.33 62.11 52.83
N MET A 152 39.37 61.53 52.23
CA MET A 152 40.73 62.08 52.32
C MET A 152 40.85 63.43 51.62
N ILE A 153 40.24 63.63 50.46
CA ILE A 153 40.16 64.93 49.78
C ILE A 153 39.47 65.96 50.69
N SER A 154 38.36 65.59 51.33
CA SER A 154 37.64 66.49 52.24
C SER A 154 38.47 66.88 53.47
N GLN A 155 39.24 65.95 54.03
CA GLN A 155 40.16 66.20 55.15
C GLN A 155 41.38 67.04 54.73
N ALA A 156 41.82 66.92 53.48
CA ALA A 156 42.90 67.71 52.90
C ALA A 156 42.47 69.12 52.42
N GLY A 157 41.22 69.54 52.71
CA GLY A 157 40.72 70.86 52.34
C GLY A 157 40.20 70.98 50.90
N GLY A 158 39.84 69.86 50.27
CA GLY A 158 39.15 69.84 48.98
C GLY A 158 40.06 69.83 47.74
N VAL A 159 41.36 69.57 47.89
CA VAL A 159 42.33 69.54 46.79
C VAL A 159 43.05 68.19 46.76
N GLU A 160 43.06 67.53 45.60
CA GLU A 160 43.87 66.33 45.35
C GLU A 160 45.36 66.70 45.39
N LEU A 161 46.05 66.32 46.45
CA LEU A 161 47.50 66.54 46.58
C LEU A 161 48.21 65.18 46.64
N GLY A 162 49.19 64.98 45.77
CA GLY A 162 49.98 63.76 45.74
C GLY A 162 50.87 63.58 46.99
N PRO A 163 51.36 62.36 47.28
CA PRO A 163 52.27 62.12 48.41
C PRO A 163 53.52 63.00 48.35
N LEU A 164 54.00 63.28 47.13
CA LEU A 164 55.11 64.17 46.85
C LEU A 164 54.76 65.65 47.10
N GLU A 165 53.53 66.10 46.86
CA GLU A 165 53.10 67.48 47.15
C GLU A 165 52.92 67.75 48.64
N ILE A 166 52.49 66.75 49.42
CA ILE A 166 52.48 66.82 50.89
C ILE A 166 53.92 66.97 51.42
N THR A 167 54.87 66.19 50.87
CA THR A 167 56.28 66.33 51.24
C THR A 167 56.88 67.65 50.76
N ILE A 168 56.54 68.14 49.56
CA ILE A 168 57.00 69.43 49.03
C ILE A 168 56.47 70.57 49.91
N ASN A 169 55.23 70.55 50.38
CA ASN A 169 54.73 71.59 51.31
C ASN A 169 55.41 71.52 52.69
N SER A 170 55.73 70.33 53.20
CA SER A 170 56.48 70.18 54.46
C SER A 170 57.95 70.60 54.34
N LEU A 171 58.55 70.34 53.17
CA LEU A 171 59.92 70.70 52.84
C LEU A 171 60.02 72.19 52.49
N SER A 172 59.05 72.78 51.78
CA SER A 172 58.97 74.23 51.52
C SER A 172 58.84 75.03 52.82
N LYS A 173 58.12 74.52 53.83
CA LYS A 173 58.11 75.07 55.20
C LYS A 173 59.45 74.92 55.94
N SER A 174 60.24 73.88 55.63
CA SER A 174 61.58 73.69 56.21
C SER A 174 62.67 74.48 55.45
N ILE A 175 62.41 74.83 54.19
CA ILE A 175 63.31 75.57 53.29
C ILE A 175 63.20 77.10 53.53
N GLU A 176 62.08 77.59 54.08
CA GLU A 176 61.93 78.99 54.53
C GLU A 176 62.78 79.33 55.78
N HIS A 177 63.22 78.33 56.56
CA HIS A 177 63.92 78.54 57.84
C HIS A 177 65.46 78.49 57.74
N THR A 178 66.04 78.15 56.59
CA THR A 178 67.50 77.99 56.46
C THR A 178 68.03 78.46 55.10
N ALA A 179 67.96 79.77 54.85
CA ALA A 179 68.66 80.43 53.77
C ALA A 179 69.61 81.49 54.35
N GLY A 180 70.88 81.14 54.53
CA GLY A 180 71.92 82.07 54.95
C GLY A 180 73.32 81.50 54.81
N TYR A 181 74.12 82.15 53.96
CA TYR A 181 75.60 82.07 53.83
C TYR A 181 76.25 81.01 52.91
N ARG A 182 76.45 81.45 51.66
CA ARG A 182 77.64 81.26 50.78
C ARG A 182 78.88 82.01 51.34
N PRO A 183 80.11 82.02 50.74
CA PRO A 183 80.64 81.33 49.55
C PRO A 183 82.12 80.82 49.68
N ALA A 184 82.68 80.35 48.54
CA ALA A 184 84.09 80.54 48.08
C ALA A 184 85.17 79.66 48.76
N THR A 185 86.25 79.15 48.16
CA THR A 185 87.11 79.40 46.96
C THR A 185 88.24 78.32 47.04
N THR A 186 88.71 77.57 46.02
CA THR A 186 89.68 77.92 44.93
C THR A 186 91.02 77.13 45.03
N HIS A 187 91.37 76.47 43.90
CA HIS A 187 92.67 76.12 43.26
C HIS A 187 93.92 75.51 43.97
N LEU A 188 94.63 74.73 43.11
CA LEU A 188 96.08 74.46 42.94
C LEU A 188 96.49 73.01 43.30
N ALA A 189 96.90 72.12 42.40
CA ALA A 189 97.92 72.10 41.32
C ALA A 189 99.33 71.68 41.79
N GLN A 190 99.86 70.65 41.08
CA GLN A 190 101.25 70.32 40.73
C GLN A 190 102.15 69.43 41.64
N GLY A 191 102.57 68.30 41.05
CA GLY A 191 103.99 67.93 40.93
C GLY A 191 104.43 66.60 41.56
N THR A 192 104.88 65.62 40.75
CA THR A 192 106.05 64.73 41.00
C THR A 192 106.26 63.69 39.88
N GLY A 193 107.04 64.05 38.85
CA GLY A 193 107.46 63.14 37.79
C GLY A 193 108.55 62.16 38.23
N ARG A 194 108.19 60.87 38.32
CA ARG A 194 108.99 59.61 38.15
C ARG A 194 108.38 58.45 38.96
N THR A 195 107.53 58.74 39.95
CA THR A 195 106.44 57.82 40.39
C THR A 195 105.29 57.87 39.39
N ASN A 196 104.99 59.06 38.82
CA ASN A 196 103.98 59.25 37.78
C ASN A 196 104.11 58.37 36.53
N ALA A 197 105.27 57.79 36.20
CA ALA A 197 105.37 56.90 35.03
C ALA A 197 104.89 55.48 35.37
N ILE A 198 105.27 54.97 36.54
CA ILE A 198 104.79 53.69 37.08
C ILE A 198 103.35 53.83 37.54
N ASP A 199 102.95 54.97 38.12
CA ASP A 199 101.56 55.27 38.46
C ASP A 199 100.71 55.50 37.19
N LYS A 200 101.30 55.99 36.10
CA LYS A 200 100.62 56.10 34.80
C LYS A 200 100.46 54.73 34.16
N GLU A 201 101.49 53.88 34.12
CA GLU A 201 101.37 52.50 33.67
C GLU A 201 100.46 51.66 34.58
N ASN A 202 100.46 51.88 35.90
CA ASN A 202 99.52 51.27 36.84
C ASN A 202 98.09 51.82 36.65
N SER A 203 97.94 53.10 36.29
CA SER A 203 96.63 53.68 35.93
C SER A 203 96.14 53.17 34.58
N GLU A 204 97.03 52.94 33.62
CA GLU A 204 96.75 52.42 32.29
C GLU A 204 96.41 50.92 32.37
N THR A 205 97.15 50.13 33.16
CA THR A 205 96.81 48.73 33.45
C THR A 205 95.51 48.62 34.25
N ALA A 206 95.29 49.46 35.27
CA ALA A 206 94.00 49.52 35.97
C ALA A 206 92.85 49.97 35.05
N ALA A 207 93.10 50.86 34.09
CA ALA A 207 92.13 51.27 33.08
C ALA A 207 91.85 50.14 32.08
N ILE A 208 92.86 49.39 31.64
CA ILE A 208 92.71 48.20 30.80
C ILE A 208 91.95 47.11 31.56
N GLU A 209 92.25 46.86 32.84
CA GLU A 209 91.51 45.91 33.67
C GLU A 209 90.06 46.35 33.93
N LYS A 210 89.83 47.66 34.09
CA LYS A 210 88.46 48.22 34.15
C LYS A 210 87.73 48.01 32.81
N ASN A 211 88.40 48.24 31.68
CA ASN A 211 87.83 47.98 30.36
C ASN A 211 87.57 46.48 30.12
N ILE A 212 88.47 45.59 30.55
CA ILE A 212 88.26 44.14 30.48
C ILE A 212 87.08 43.72 31.37
N ARG A 213 86.94 44.29 32.56
CA ARG A 213 85.77 44.05 33.42
C ARG A 213 84.48 44.56 32.77
N ASN A 214 84.51 45.75 32.16
CA ASN A 214 83.37 46.28 31.43
C ASN A 214 83.01 45.37 30.24
N LEU A 215 83.98 44.99 29.41
CA LEU A 215 83.77 44.07 28.28
C LEU A 215 83.29 42.69 28.71
N ARG A 216 83.75 42.17 29.86
CA ARG A 216 83.24 40.92 30.44
C ARG A 216 81.80 41.07 30.91
N ASN A 217 81.46 42.19 31.54
CA ASN A 217 80.08 42.49 31.95
C ASN A 217 79.18 42.67 30.72
N ASP A 218 79.66 43.33 29.67
CA ASP A 218 78.96 43.49 28.40
C ASP A 218 78.78 42.14 27.69
N MET A 219 79.79 41.27 27.72
CA MET A 219 79.69 39.89 27.21
C MET A 219 78.66 39.07 27.99
N LEU A 220 78.67 39.16 29.33
CA LEU A 220 77.66 38.49 30.16
C LEU A 220 76.25 39.01 29.85
N LYS A 221 76.10 40.33 29.69
CA LYS A 221 74.82 40.94 29.31
C LYS A 221 74.39 40.53 27.90
N LEU A 222 75.30 40.48 26.94
CA LEU A 222 75.04 39.98 25.58
C LEU A 222 74.64 38.51 25.59
N ASN A 223 75.32 37.66 26.34
CA ASN A 223 74.96 36.25 26.48
C ASN A 223 73.59 36.07 27.15
N GLN A 224 73.27 36.91 28.14
CA GLN A 224 71.94 36.93 28.75
C GLN A 224 70.87 37.36 27.74
N MET A 225 71.09 38.45 27.02
CA MET A 225 70.16 38.90 25.96
C MET A 225 70.03 37.85 24.85
N LEU A 226 71.11 37.17 24.46
CA LEU A 226 71.06 36.08 23.48
C LEU A 226 70.22 34.90 23.99
N PHE A 227 70.33 34.57 25.27
CA PHE A 227 69.51 33.51 25.87
C PHE A 227 68.03 33.92 25.94
N GLU A 228 67.75 35.16 26.34
CA GLU A 228 66.39 35.72 26.37
C GLU A 228 65.77 35.79 24.97
N GLU A 229 66.52 36.26 23.97
CA GLU A 229 66.11 36.29 22.56
C GLU A 229 65.90 34.88 21.98
N ASN A 230 66.77 33.92 22.29
CA ASN A 230 66.58 32.54 21.84
C ASN A 230 65.34 31.90 22.50
N GLY A 231 65.09 32.18 23.79
CA GLY A 231 63.87 31.76 24.47
C GLY A 231 62.61 32.40 23.88
N ALA A 232 62.66 33.69 23.53
CA ALA A 232 61.58 34.38 22.84
C ALA A 232 61.33 33.83 21.44
N PHE A 233 62.39 33.52 20.68
CA PHE A 233 62.31 32.89 19.36
C PHE A 233 61.65 31.52 19.44
N GLU A 234 62.09 30.65 20.35
CA GLU A 234 61.48 29.32 20.55
C GLU A 234 60.00 29.43 20.98
N SER A 235 59.63 30.43 21.77
CA SER A 235 58.23 30.67 22.14
C SER A 235 57.40 31.10 20.93
N LEU A 236 57.91 32.04 20.13
CA LEU A 236 57.24 32.52 18.91
C LEU A 236 57.11 31.41 17.86
N GLU A 237 58.12 30.55 17.71
CA GLU A 237 58.07 29.40 16.81
C GLU A 237 56.99 28.41 17.24
N LYS A 238 56.90 28.10 18.55
CA LYS A 238 55.82 27.25 19.09
C LYS A 238 54.45 27.90 18.89
N ASP A 239 54.30 29.19 19.13
CA ASP A 239 53.03 29.91 18.93
C ASP A 239 52.63 29.96 17.45
N ASN A 240 53.57 30.14 16.53
CA ASN A 240 53.31 30.07 15.09
C ASN A 240 52.84 28.66 14.67
N ILE A 241 53.47 27.60 15.17
CA ILE A 241 53.04 26.22 14.88
C ILE A 241 51.63 25.97 15.44
N LEU A 242 51.33 26.45 16.64
CA LEU A 242 50.00 26.30 17.24
C LEU A 242 48.94 27.04 16.42
N THR A 243 49.20 28.30 16.06
CA THR A 243 48.26 29.10 15.25
C THR A 243 48.08 28.56 13.84
N GLU A 244 49.13 28.05 13.19
CA GLU A 244 49.04 27.37 11.89
C GLU A 244 48.14 26.12 12.00
N ASN A 245 48.34 25.30 13.03
CA ASN A 245 47.48 24.14 13.26
C ASN A 245 46.02 24.53 13.53
N GLU A 246 45.78 25.62 14.28
CA GLU A 246 44.43 26.15 14.47
C GLU A 246 43.79 26.64 13.17
N PHE A 247 44.54 27.33 12.30
CA PHE A 247 44.05 27.76 10.99
C PHE A 247 43.75 26.58 10.08
N MET A 248 44.63 25.57 10.06
CA MET A 248 44.42 24.33 9.33
C MET A 248 43.18 23.58 9.83
N GLY A 249 42.94 23.56 11.15
CA GLY A 249 41.72 23.02 11.74
C GLY A 249 40.47 23.76 11.26
N LYS A 250 40.45 25.09 11.39
CA LYS A 250 39.33 25.94 10.93
C LYS A 250 39.06 25.78 9.44
N LEU A 251 40.10 25.66 8.62
CA LEU A 251 39.98 25.44 7.19
C LEU A 251 39.32 24.09 6.89
N LYS A 252 39.78 23.01 7.53
CA LYS A 252 39.17 21.68 7.38
C LYS A 252 37.71 21.65 7.84
N ASP A 253 37.38 22.32 8.94
CA ASP A 253 36.00 22.42 9.42
C ASP A 253 35.13 23.19 8.41
N ALA A 254 35.65 24.27 7.83
CA ALA A 254 34.95 25.04 6.79
C ALA A 254 34.76 24.21 5.50
N GLU A 255 35.78 23.45 5.09
CA GLU A 255 35.71 22.53 3.94
C GLU A 255 34.66 21.43 4.17
N LEU A 256 34.65 20.81 5.35
CA LEU A 256 33.64 19.80 5.70
C LEU A 256 32.23 20.39 5.70
N ASN A 257 32.05 21.59 6.26
CA ASN A 257 30.77 22.29 6.22
C ASN A 257 30.35 22.60 4.77
N SER A 258 31.28 23.02 3.91
CA SER A 258 31.01 23.28 2.49
C SER A 258 30.56 22.01 1.76
N ILE A 259 31.26 20.89 1.95
CA ILE A 259 30.89 19.58 1.38
C ILE A 259 29.50 19.15 1.89
N GLN A 260 29.22 19.33 3.18
CA GLN A 260 27.92 19.00 3.75
C GLN A 260 26.79 19.86 3.16
N MET A 261 27.03 21.15 2.96
CA MET A 261 26.06 22.05 2.31
C MET A 261 25.86 21.70 0.85
N GLN A 262 26.92 21.31 0.14
CA GLN A 262 26.83 20.85 -1.24
C GLN A 262 25.99 19.56 -1.36
N ALA A 263 26.21 18.59 -0.47
CA ALA A 263 25.40 17.37 -0.42
C ALA A 263 23.92 17.66 -0.13
N LYS A 264 23.63 18.60 0.78
CA LYS A 264 22.25 19.06 1.03
C LYS A 264 21.64 19.70 -0.22
N LEU A 265 22.39 20.54 -0.92
CA LEU A 265 21.93 21.20 -2.14
C LEU A 265 21.62 20.20 -3.25
N ASP A 266 22.43 19.16 -3.41
CA ASP A 266 22.19 18.11 -4.40
C ASP A 266 20.97 17.25 -4.02
N SER A 267 20.79 16.91 -2.74
CA SER A 267 19.57 16.24 -2.27
C SER A 267 18.29 17.07 -2.53
N LEU A 268 18.36 18.39 -2.32
CA LEU A 268 17.24 19.29 -2.59
C LEU A 268 16.94 19.42 -4.09
N LYS A 269 17.96 19.36 -4.96
CA LYS A 269 17.76 19.32 -6.42
C LYS A 269 17.06 18.04 -6.86
N GLU A 270 17.48 16.89 -6.35
CA GLU A 270 16.83 15.61 -6.64
C GLU A 270 15.37 15.60 -6.15
N GLU A 271 15.11 16.14 -4.96
CA GLU A 271 13.74 16.28 -4.45
C GLU A 271 12.88 17.20 -5.32
N LYS A 272 13.45 18.33 -5.78
CA LYS A 272 12.79 19.26 -6.70
C LYS A 272 12.42 18.57 -8.02
N GLU A 273 13.35 17.84 -8.65
CA GLU A 273 13.07 17.12 -9.89
C GLU A 273 12.02 16.03 -9.70
N ARG A 274 12.08 15.30 -8.57
CA ARG A 274 11.06 14.31 -8.23
C ARG A 274 9.67 14.93 -8.04
N LEU A 275 9.58 16.10 -7.39
CA LEU A 275 8.31 16.81 -7.24
C LEU A 275 7.80 17.34 -8.58
N LEU A 276 8.68 17.83 -9.45
CA LEU A 276 8.30 18.29 -10.79
C LEU A 276 7.73 17.13 -11.63
N ASN A 277 8.35 15.96 -11.60
CA ASN A 277 7.82 14.77 -12.28
C ASN A 277 6.45 14.34 -11.72
N SER A 278 6.27 14.42 -10.39
CA SER A 278 4.98 14.13 -9.75
C SER A 278 3.89 15.14 -10.14
N LEU A 279 4.24 16.41 -10.33
CA LEU A 279 3.32 17.45 -10.78
C LEU A 279 2.87 17.18 -12.21
N VAL A 280 3.81 16.90 -13.12
CA VAL A 280 3.51 16.59 -14.54
C VAL A 280 2.59 15.37 -14.66
N GLU A 281 2.80 14.32 -13.87
CA GLU A 281 1.90 13.17 -13.88
C GLU A 281 0.51 13.53 -13.33
N SER A 282 0.44 14.34 -12.28
CA SER A 282 -0.85 14.82 -11.74
C SER A 282 -1.63 15.65 -12.78
N GLU A 283 -0.94 16.53 -13.52
CA GLU A 283 -1.52 17.29 -14.64
C GLU A 283 -2.05 16.37 -15.75
N ARG A 284 -1.30 15.31 -16.09
CA ARG A 284 -1.74 14.30 -17.05
C ARG A 284 -3.00 13.58 -16.59
N GLN A 285 -3.09 13.23 -15.30
CA GLN A 285 -4.28 12.60 -14.73
C GLN A 285 -5.49 13.54 -14.76
N ILE A 286 -5.30 14.82 -14.41
CA ILE A 286 -6.36 15.84 -14.52
C ILE A 286 -6.90 15.89 -15.95
N MET A 287 -6.02 15.98 -16.95
CA MET A 287 -6.43 16.02 -18.37
C MET A 287 -7.20 14.76 -18.80
N LEU A 288 -6.80 13.59 -18.30
CA LEU A 288 -7.49 12.32 -18.58
C LEU A 288 -8.89 12.30 -17.96
N TRP A 289 -9.04 12.75 -16.71
CA TRP A 289 -10.33 12.86 -16.04
C TRP A 289 -11.25 13.91 -16.65
N GLU A 290 -10.70 15.03 -17.11
CA GLU A 290 -11.45 16.02 -17.89
C GLU A 290 -12.00 15.41 -19.17
N LYS A 291 -11.18 14.66 -19.92
CA LYS A 291 -11.63 13.98 -21.14
C LYS A 291 -12.69 12.90 -20.86
N LYS A 292 -12.51 12.10 -19.80
CA LYS A 292 -13.53 11.13 -19.36
C LYS A 292 -14.84 11.83 -19.01
N THR A 293 -14.77 12.94 -18.28
CA THR A 293 -15.94 13.74 -17.89
C THR A 293 -16.63 14.32 -19.12
N GLN A 294 -15.87 14.83 -20.09
CA GLN A 294 -16.40 15.33 -21.36
C GLN A 294 -17.13 14.22 -22.13
N LEU A 295 -16.51 13.05 -22.30
CA LEU A 295 -17.14 11.91 -22.98
C LEU A 295 -18.40 11.44 -22.24
N ALA A 296 -18.40 11.43 -20.92
CA ALA A 296 -19.58 11.11 -20.12
C ALA A 296 -20.71 12.14 -20.31
N ARG A 297 -20.37 13.44 -20.41
CA ARG A 297 -21.34 14.50 -20.72
C ARG A 297 -21.88 14.37 -22.15
N GLU A 298 -21.03 14.10 -23.13
CA GLU A 298 -21.42 13.95 -24.53
C GLU A 298 -22.29 12.70 -24.73
N THR A 299 -21.92 11.56 -24.13
CA THR A 299 -22.74 10.34 -24.18
C THR A 299 -24.08 10.53 -23.48
N ARG A 300 -24.11 11.20 -22.32
CA ARG A 300 -25.37 11.56 -21.66
C ARG A 300 -26.22 12.47 -22.54
N ALA A 301 -25.64 13.52 -23.13
CA ALA A 301 -26.37 14.42 -24.02
C ALA A 301 -26.89 13.70 -25.28
N ALA A 302 -26.14 12.73 -25.81
CA ALA A 302 -26.58 11.91 -26.94
C ALA A 302 -27.73 10.95 -26.56
N VAL A 303 -27.75 10.42 -25.33
CA VAL A 303 -28.83 9.56 -24.81
C VAL A 303 -30.07 10.38 -24.42
N ASP A 304 -29.88 11.57 -23.84
CA ASP A 304 -30.96 12.51 -23.50
C ASP A 304 -31.50 13.26 -24.73
N SER A 305 -30.81 13.20 -25.87
CA SER A 305 -31.31 13.72 -27.14
C SER A 305 -32.61 13.00 -27.50
N GLU A 306 -33.68 13.76 -27.73
CA GLU A 306 -35.05 13.29 -28.03
C GLU A 306 -35.19 12.40 -29.28
N VAL A 307 -34.08 12.08 -29.94
CA VAL A 307 -33.97 11.17 -31.08
C VAL A 307 -34.36 9.75 -30.65
N GLY A 308 -35.67 9.47 -30.71
CA GLY A 308 -36.27 8.18 -30.39
C GLY A 308 -37.44 8.27 -29.40
N GLN A 309 -37.52 9.32 -28.58
CA GLN A 309 -38.69 9.51 -27.70
C GLN A 309 -39.98 9.74 -28.50
N GLY A 310 -39.90 10.44 -29.64
CA GLY A 310 -41.03 10.64 -30.55
C GLY A 310 -41.58 9.33 -31.11
N GLU A 311 -40.70 8.43 -31.56
CA GLU A 311 -41.08 7.11 -32.10
C GLU A 311 -41.67 6.20 -31.02
N ILE A 312 -41.06 6.19 -29.82
CA ILE A 312 -41.59 5.44 -28.67
C ILE A 312 -42.96 5.97 -28.24
N SER A 313 -43.17 7.29 -28.25
CA SER A 313 -44.46 7.91 -27.95
C SER A 313 -45.52 7.58 -29.01
N ALA A 314 -45.13 7.60 -30.29
CA ALA A 314 -46.01 7.18 -31.40
C ALA A 314 -46.38 5.69 -31.29
N MET A 315 -45.43 4.81 -30.97
CA MET A 315 -45.70 3.40 -30.73
C MET A 315 -46.63 3.18 -29.53
N LYS A 316 -46.43 3.91 -28.42
CA LYS A 316 -47.33 3.84 -27.25
C LYS A 316 -48.75 4.27 -27.58
N SER A 317 -48.92 5.33 -28.37
CA SER A 317 -50.25 5.79 -28.79
C SER A 317 -50.93 4.79 -29.73
N GLU A 318 -50.18 4.14 -30.63
CA GLU A 318 -50.73 3.07 -31.49
C GLU A 318 -51.10 1.81 -30.69
N ILE A 319 -50.28 1.40 -29.72
CA ILE A 319 -50.63 0.29 -28.80
C ILE A 319 -51.95 0.59 -28.10
N HIS A 320 -52.10 1.80 -27.55
CA HIS A 320 -53.34 2.19 -26.91
C HIS A 320 -54.53 2.20 -27.89
N ARG A 321 -54.32 2.65 -29.14
CA ARG A 321 -55.34 2.59 -30.18
C ARG A 321 -55.76 1.15 -30.49
N MET A 322 -54.80 0.22 -30.53
CA MET A 322 -55.06 -1.20 -30.72
C MET A 322 -55.80 -1.83 -29.53
N GLU A 323 -55.45 -1.46 -28.30
CA GLU A 323 -56.16 -1.89 -27.08
C GLU A 323 -57.63 -1.44 -27.11
N VAL A 324 -57.89 -0.18 -27.48
CA VAL A 324 -59.26 0.34 -27.61
C VAL A 324 -60.03 -0.42 -28.70
N ARG A 325 -59.39 -0.70 -29.84
CA ARG A 325 -59.99 -1.47 -30.93
C ARG A 325 -60.29 -2.90 -30.51
N TYR A 326 -59.40 -3.53 -29.75
CA TYR A 326 -59.59 -4.85 -29.17
C TYR A 326 -60.80 -4.86 -28.22
N ALA A 327 -60.88 -3.90 -27.31
CA ALA A 327 -62.02 -3.76 -26.41
C ALA A 327 -63.35 -3.56 -27.17
N GLN A 328 -63.33 -2.81 -28.28
CA GLN A 328 -64.51 -2.62 -29.13
C GLN A 328 -64.93 -3.90 -29.86
N LEU A 329 -63.96 -4.67 -30.36
CA LEU A 329 -64.20 -5.98 -30.98
C LEU A 329 -64.79 -6.98 -29.97
N MET A 330 -64.28 -7.02 -28.74
CA MET A 330 -64.83 -7.85 -27.67
C MET A 330 -66.30 -7.52 -27.38
N ARG A 331 -66.66 -6.23 -27.30
CA ARG A 331 -68.06 -5.81 -27.15
C ARG A 331 -68.94 -6.22 -28.33
N GLN A 332 -68.41 -6.16 -29.56
CA GLN A 332 -69.14 -6.61 -30.75
C GLN A 332 -69.35 -8.13 -30.75
N GLN A 333 -68.33 -8.90 -30.35
CA GLN A 333 -68.44 -10.34 -30.19
C GLN A 333 -69.52 -10.70 -29.17
N GLU A 334 -69.54 -10.02 -28.02
CA GLU A 334 -70.54 -10.25 -26.98
C GLU A 334 -71.96 -9.88 -27.43
N LYS A 335 -72.12 -8.80 -28.20
CA LYS A 335 -73.39 -8.46 -28.84
C LYS A 335 -73.84 -9.54 -29.83
N MET A 336 -72.92 -10.07 -30.62
CA MET A 336 -73.22 -11.15 -31.58
C MET A 336 -73.62 -12.44 -30.87
N ILE A 337 -72.98 -12.75 -29.73
CA ILE A 337 -73.36 -13.87 -28.87
C ILE A 337 -74.77 -13.65 -28.31
N GLN A 338 -75.09 -12.47 -27.77
CA GLN A 338 -76.44 -12.15 -27.30
C GLN A 338 -77.50 -12.24 -28.41
N ASP A 339 -77.20 -11.76 -29.61
CA ASP A 339 -78.14 -11.84 -30.73
C ASP A 339 -78.31 -13.29 -31.21
N MET A 340 -77.24 -14.10 -31.15
CA MET A 340 -77.29 -15.55 -31.37
C MET A 340 -78.14 -16.24 -30.31
N GLU A 341 -77.96 -15.94 -29.03
CA GLU A 341 -78.78 -16.47 -27.93
C GLU A 341 -80.25 -16.10 -28.09
N LYS A 342 -80.55 -14.85 -28.47
CA LYS A 342 -81.92 -14.42 -28.80
C LYS A 342 -82.47 -15.15 -30.01
N ALA A 343 -81.67 -15.40 -31.04
CA ALA A 343 -82.08 -16.15 -32.22
C ALA A 343 -82.35 -17.63 -31.90
N VAL A 344 -81.52 -18.24 -31.04
CA VAL A 344 -81.73 -19.59 -30.51
C VAL A 344 -82.98 -19.63 -29.64
N SER A 345 -83.16 -18.70 -28.71
CA SER A 345 -84.38 -18.59 -27.90
C SER A 345 -85.63 -18.41 -28.77
N ARG A 346 -85.57 -17.57 -29.81
CA ARG A 346 -86.65 -17.43 -30.81
C ARG A 346 -86.87 -18.72 -31.57
N ARG A 347 -85.81 -19.42 -31.99
CA ARG A 347 -85.90 -20.74 -32.66
C ARG A 347 -86.54 -21.76 -31.73
N ASP A 348 -86.14 -21.85 -30.48
CA ASP A 348 -86.70 -22.79 -29.50
C ASP A 348 -88.17 -22.48 -29.24
N THR A 349 -88.53 -21.20 -29.20
CA THR A 349 -89.93 -20.74 -29.14
C THR A 349 -90.68 -21.11 -30.42
N ILE A 350 -90.07 -20.99 -31.60
CA ILE A 350 -90.65 -21.39 -32.89
C ILE A 350 -90.73 -22.92 -33.01
N VAL A 351 -89.80 -23.68 -32.42
CA VAL A 351 -89.81 -25.15 -32.41
C VAL A 351 -90.87 -25.65 -31.44
N THR A 352 -90.98 -25.10 -30.23
CA THR A 352 -92.09 -25.44 -29.31
C THR A 352 -93.44 -25.01 -29.87
N ARG A 353 -93.54 -23.81 -30.45
CA ARG A 353 -94.75 -23.34 -31.14
C ARG A 353 -94.99 -24.11 -32.45
N GLY A 354 -93.93 -24.60 -33.07
CA GLY A 354 -93.88 -25.40 -34.28
C GLY A 354 -94.19 -26.88 -34.04
N ASP A 355 -93.96 -27.41 -32.85
CA ASP A 355 -94.38 -28.74 -32.39
C ASP A 355 -95.86 -28.68 -31.95
N ALA A 356 -96.27 -27.57 -31.32
CA ALA A 356 -97.68 -27.26 -31.08
C ALA A 356 -98.45 -26.99 -32.40
N GLN A 357 -97.81 -26.36 -33.39
CA GLN A 357 -98.34 -26.18 -34.73
C GLN A 357 -98.14 -27.39 -35.62
N ALA A 358 -97.18 -28.30 -35.42
CA ALA A 358 -97.03 -29.54 -36.20
C ALA A 358 -98.10 -30.56 -35.84
N LYS A 359 -98.66 -30.49 -34.63
CA LYS A 359 -99.95 -31.13 -34.30
C LYS A 359 -101.15 -30.52 -35.05
N ILE A 360 -101.03 -29.30 -35.57
CA ILE A 360 -102.09 -28.56 -36.31
C ILE A 360 -101.77 -28.45 -37.82
N ALA A 361 -100.53 -28.70 -38.25
CA ALA A 361 -99.96 -28.45 -39.56
C ALA A 361 -99.53 -29.75 -40.27
N ALA A 362 -100.28 -30.84 -40.03
CA ALA A 362 -100.60 -31.80 -41.09
C ALA A 362 -101.44 -31.16 -42.22
N ARG A 363 -101.80 -29.88 -42.10
CA ARG A 363 -102.39 -29.04 -43.14
C ARG A 363 -101.44 -27.91 -43.55
N SER A 364 -101.13 -27.90 -44.84
CA SER A 364 -100.67 -26.77 -45.65
C SER A 364 -99.17 -26.46 -45.72
N LYS A 365 -98.71 -26.40 -46.97
CA LYS A 365 -97.35 -26.24 -47.47
C LYS A 365 -96.87 -24.78 -47.50
N SER A 366 -95.54 -24.64 -47.37
CA SER A 366 -94.59 -23.80 -48.14
C SER A 366 -94.69 -22.26 -48.13
N LYS A 367 -93.57 -21.58 -47.84
CA LYS A 367 -92.76 -20.72 -48.74
C LYS A 367 -91.73 -19.95 -47.89
N ASP A 368 -90.43 -20.23 -48.03
CA ASP A 368 -89.49 -19.65 -49.01
C ASP A 368 -89.04 -18.21 -48.68
N LYS A 369 -87.74 -18.08 -48.40
CA LYS A 369 -86.93 -16.87 -48.66
C LYS A 369 -85.45 -17.27 -48.63
N THR A 370 -84.99 -17.66 -49.80
CA THR A 370 -83.61 -18.03 -50.11
C THR A 370 -82.70 -16.80 -50.16
N VAL A 371 -81.71 -16.76 -49.25
CA VAL A 371 -80.45 -16.04 -49.50
C VAL A 371 -79.61 -16.95 -50.39
N THR A 372 -79.10 -16.40 -51.49
CA THR A 372 -78.40 -17.18 -52.53
C THR A 372 -77.27 -18.00 -51.93
N LYS A 373 -77.38 -19.33 -52.03
CA LYS A 373 -76.47 -20.36 -51.49
C LYS A 373 -74.97 -20.03 -51.64
N GLY A 374 -74.60 -19.33 -52.71
CA GLY A 374 -73.22 -18.95 -52.99
C GLY A 374 -72.60 -17.92 -52.03
N THR A 375 -73.35 -16.95 -51.49
CA THR A 375 -72.78 -15.91 -50.60
C THR A 375 -72.53 -16.44 -49.19
N PHE A 376 -73.47 -17.24 -48.67
CA PHE A 376 -73.29 -17.95 -47.40
C PHE A 376 -72.18 -18.99 -47.46
N GLN A 377 -72.07 -19.76 -48.56
CA GLN A 377 -70.97 -20.71 -48.73
C GLN A 377 -69.61 -20.02 -48.80
N ARG A 378 -69.54 -18.82 -49.41
CA ARG A 378 -68.29 -18.04 -49.51
C ARG A 378 -67.85 -17.47 -48.16
N GLN A 379 -68.76 -16.85 -47.41
CA GLN A 379 -68.48 -16.35 -46.06
C GLN A 379 -68.15 -17.48 -45.07
N GLN A 380 -68.83 -18.62 -45.18
CA GLN A 380 -68.54 -19.80 -44.37
C GLN A 380 -67.16 -20.40 -44.70
N ALA A 381 -66.77 -20.44 -45.97
CA ALA A 381 -65.44 -20.89 -46.38
C ALA A 381 -64.34 -19.93 -45.91
N GLU A 382 -64.59 -18.63 -45.96
CA GLU A 382 -63.63 -17.60 -45.54
C GLU A 382 -63.41 -17.60 -44.01
N LEU A 383 -64.47 -17.76 -43.23
CA LEU A 383 -64.38 -17.93 -41.77
C LEU A 383 -63.68 -19.23 -41.39
N LYS A 384 -63.97 -20.34 -42.08
CA LYS A 384 -63.25 -21.61 -41.88
C LYS A 384 -61.76 -21.46 -42.19
N LYS A 385 -61.40 -20.71 -43.24
CA LYS A 385 -60.01 -20.43 -43.59
C LYS A 385 -59.32 -19.58 -42.53
N LYS A 386 -59.99 -18.54 -42.01
CA LYS A 386 -59.46 -17.71 -40.91
C LYS A 386 -59.27 -18.51 -39.63
N ILE A 387 -60.26 -19.31 -39.23
CA ILE A 387 -60.17 -20.19 -38.04
C ILE A 387 -58.96 -21.12 -38.18
N LYS A 388 -58.80 -21.77 -39.35
CA LYS A 388 -57.66 -22.66 -39.60
C LYS A 388 -56.32 -21.93 -39.54
N ALA A 389 -56.25 -20.70 -40.07
CA ALA A 389 -55.06 -19.86 -39.98
C ALA A 389 -54.72 -19.49 -38.53
N THR A 390 -55.69 -19.02 -37.73
CA THR A 390 -55.45 -18.72 -36.30
C THR A 390 -55.07 -19.95 -35.46
N ILE A 391 -55.61 -21.14 -35.77
CA ILE A 391 -55.20 -22.38 -35.10
C ILE A 391 -53.75 -22.71 -35.44
N GLN A 392 -53.36 -22.52 -36.70
CA GLN A 392 -51.99 -22.75 -37.15
C GLN A 392 -51.00 -21.73 -36.54
N ASP A 393 -51.40 -20.46 -36.43
CA ASP A 393 -50.58 -19.43 -35.77
C ASP A 393 -50.45 -19.71 -34.26
N ALA A 394 -51.54 -20.13 -33.60
CA ALA A 394 -51.50 -20.53 -32.19
C ALA A 394 -50.58 -21.74 -31.94
N GLN A 395 -50.63 -22.74 -32.82
CA GLN A 395 -49.73 -23.89 -32.78
C GLN A 395 -48.26 -23.47 -32.98
N SER A 396 -47.99 -22.55 -33.91
CA SER A 396 -46.63 -22.02 -34.11
C SER A 396 -46.12 -21.28 -32.86
N CYS A 397 -46.98 -20.51 -32.19
CA CYS A 397 -46.62 -19.85 -30.93
C CYS A 397 -46.40 -20.85 -29.79
N ASP A 398 -47.18 -21.93 -29.71
CA ASP A 398 -47.00 -23.00 -28.73
C ASP A 398 -45.67 -23.75 -28.94
N ASP A 399 -45.30 -24.02 -30.20
CA ASP A 399 -44.02 -24.64 -30.55
C ASP A 399 -42.83 -23.74 -30.16
N GLU A 400 -42.93 -22.43 -30.44
CA GLU A 400 -41.92 -21.44 -30.03
C GLU A 400 -41.81 -21.34 -28.50
N LEU A 401 -42.94 -21.33 -27.78
CA LEU A 401 -42.96 -21.34 -26.32
C LEU A 401 -42.33 -22.61 -25.74
N GLN A 402 -42.55 -23.76 -26.38
CA GLN A 402 -41.92 -25.02 -25.98
C GLN A 402 -40.40 -25.00 -26.22
N GLY A 403 -39.95 -24.42 -27.34
CA GLY A 403 -38.54 -24.17 -27.62
C GLY A 403 -37.88 -23.30 -26.54
N LEU A 404 -38.48 -22.14 -26.25
CA LEU A 404 -37.97 -21.22 -25.22
C LEU A 404 -37.95 -21.83 -23.82
N ARG A 405 -38.93 -22.69 -23.48
CA ARG A 405 -38.94 -23.43 -22.21
C ARG A 405 -37.80 -24.45 -22.13
N ASN A 406 -37.50 -25.13 -23.24
CA ASN A 406 -36.38 -26.07 -23.30
C ASN A 406 -35.04 -25.33 -23.17
N ASP A 407 -34.89 -24.19 -23.85
CA ASP A 407 -33.70 -23.35 -23.75
C ASP A 407 -33.53 -22.80 -22.32
N GLN A 408 -34.62 -22.34 -21.68
CA GLN A 408 -34.61 -21.90 -20.29
C GLN A 408 -34.13 -23.03 -19.35
N LYS A 409 -34.61 -24.26 -19.57
CA LYS A 409 -34.21 -25.42 -18.78
C LYS A 409 -32.73 -25.78 -18.99
N GLN A 410 -32.24 -25.74 -20.23
CA GLN A 410 -30.83 -25.98 -20.54
C GLN A 410 -29.93 -24.90 -19.94
N LEU A 411 -30.31 -23.63 -20.05
CA LEU A 411 -29.57 -22.52 -19.43
C LEU A 411 -29.52 -22.67 -17.91
N GLY A 412 -30.63 -23.09 -17.29
CA GLY A 412 -30.70 -23.37 -15.85
C GLY A 412 -29.72 -24.46 -15.42
N GLN A 413 -29.67 -25.59 -16.15
CA GLN A 413 -28.72 -26.67 -15.88
C GLN A 413 -27.26 -26.23 -16.08
N MET A 414 -26.99 -25.43 -17.12
CA MET A 414 -25.65 -24.86 -17.33
C MET A 414 -25.25 -23.90 -16.21
N LEU A 415 -26.18 -23.07 -15.72
CA LEU A 415 -25.91 -22.16 -14.62
C LEU A 415 -25.60 -22.95 -13.33
N GLU A 416 -26.38 -23.98 -13.05
CA GLU A 416 -26.19 -24.83 -11.85
C GLU A 416 -24.84 -25.56 -11.89
N THR A 417 -24.46 -26.15 -13.04
CA THR A 417 -23.14 -26.79 -13.20
C THR A 417 -21.99 -25.79 -13.04
N LYS A 418 -22.13 -24.56 -13.56
CA LYS A 418 -21.14 -23.50 -13.37
C LYS A 418 -21.06 -23.04 -11.92
N GLN A 419 -22.19 -22.91 -11.22
CA GLN A 419 -22.23 -22.58 -9.79
C GLN A 419 -21.55 -23.65 -8.94
N ILE A 420 -21.79 -24.94 -9.21
CA ILE A 420 -21.11 -26.05 -8.52
C ILE A 420 -19.60 -25.95 -8.77
N ARG A 421 -19.18 -25.71 -10.02
CA ARG A 421 -17.76 -25.58 -10.35
C ARG A 421 -17.09 -24.40 -9.65
N CYS A 422 -17.77 -23.27 -9.50
CA CYS A 422 -17.27 -22.13 -8.73
C CYS A 422 -17.07 -22.50 -7.27
N ARG A 423 -18.06 -23.15 -6.63
CA ARG A 423 -17.94 -23.61 -5.22
C ARG A 423 -16.80 -24.60 -5.02
N GLU A 424 -16.58 -25.52 -5.97
CA GLU A 424 -15.42 -26.42 -5.94
C GLU A 424 -14.10 -25.67 -6.02
N LEU A 425 -13.99 -24.67 -6.90
CA LEU A 425 -12.78 -23.85 -7.04
C LEU A 425 -12.54 -22.99 -5.79
N GLU A 426 -13.59 -22.43 -5.20
CA GLU A 426 -13.53 -21.70 -3.92
C GLU A 426 -13.03 -22.62 -2.79
N SER A 427 -13.61 -23.81 -2.64
CA SER A 427 -13.16 -24.78 -1.64
C SER A 427 -11.71 -25.22 -1.86
N ASN A 428 -11.25 -25.32 -3.11
CA ASN A 428 -9.86 -25.63 -3.42
C ASN A 428 -8.93 -24.46 -3.09
N ALA A 429 -9.35 -23.21 -3.35
CA ALA A 429 -8.60 -22.02 -2.98
C ALA A 429 -8.43 -21.92 -1.47
N ASP A 430 -9.51 -22.12 -0.70
CA ASP A 430 -9.47 -22.13 0.77
C ASP A 430 -8.53 -23.22 1.32
N SER A 431 -8.52 -24.41 0.69
CA SER A 431 -7.60 -25.48 1.06
C SER A 431 -6.14 -25.09 0.80
N LEU A 432 -5.86 -24.46 -0.35
CA LEU A 432 -4.51 -24.00 -0.70
C LEU A 432 -4.05 -22.86 0.21
N ASP A 433 -4.93 -21.94 0.59
CA ASP A 433 -4.62 -20.90 1.57
C ASP A 433 -4.27 -21.51 2.93
N GLY A 434 -5.04 -22.51 3.38
CA GLY A 434 -4.71 -23.27 4.58
C GLY A 434 -3.38 -24.05 4.49
N ASP A 435 -3.00 -24.55 3.31
CA ASP A 435 -1.68 -25.15 3.07
C ASP A 435 -0.56 -24.10 3.12
N ILE A 436 -0.76 -22.92 2.52
CA ILE A 436 0.19 -21.80 2.54
C ILE A 436 0.45 -21.36 3.98
N GLU A 437 -0.60 -21.18 4.79
CA GLU A 437 -0.47 -20.83 6.20
C GLU A 437 0.36 -21.86 6.97
N ARG A 438 0.06 -23.16 6.81
CA ARG A 438 0.84 -24.24 7.42
C ARG A 438 2.32 -24.22 7.00
N GLN A 439 2.61 -23.99 5.72
CA GLN A 439 3.99 -23.89 5.22
C GLN A 439 4.72 -22.66 5.76
N LEU A 440 4.04 -21.52 5.88
CA LEU A 440 4.60 -20.32 6.50
C LEU A 440 4.93 -20.54 7.98
N GLU A 441 4.06 -21.20 8.72
CA GLU A 441 4.30 -21.59 10.12
C GLU A 441 5.52 -22.52 10.24
N MET A 442 5.62 -23.55 9.38
CA MET A 442 6.78 -24.45 9.35
C MET A 442 8.08 -23.71 9.03
N LYS A 443 8.06 -22.78 8.06
CA LYS A 443 9.23 -21.95 7.70
C LYS A 443 9.69 -21.10 8.89
N GLN A 444 8.76 -20.45 9.59
CA GLN A 444 9.09 -19.63 10.76
C GLN A 444 9.66 -20.47 11.91
N ARG A 445 9.07 -21.64 12.17
CA ARG A 445 9.58 -22.59 13.17
C ARG A 445 11.01 -23.04 12.83
N ASN A 446 11.25 -23.43 11.58
CA ASN A 446 12.57 -23.85 11.10
C ASN A 446 13.61 -22.72 11.20
N MET A 447 13.23 -21.48 10.88
CA MET A 447 14.11 -20.31 11.04
C MET A 447 14.49 -20.09 12.51
N ALA A 448 13.52 -20.16 13.42
CA ALA A 448 13.77 -20.04 14.85
C ALA A 448 14.67 -21.17 15.38
N ASP A 449 14.48 -22.40 14.89
CA ASP A 449 15.35 -23.55 15.17
C ASP A 449 16.78 -23.32 14.71
N LEU A 450 16.96 -22.82 13.50
CA LEU A 450 18.27 -22.55 12.92
C LEU A 450 19.01 -21.49 13.73
N VAL A 451 18.37 -20.37 14.06
CA VAL A 451 18.97 -19.30 14.88
C VAL A 451 19.36 -19.81 16.27
N ALA A 452 18.52 -20.64 16.90
CA ALA A 452 18.83 -21.23 18.19
C ALA A 452 20.05 -22.17 18.12
N LYS A 453 20.12 -23.01 17.08
CA LYS A 453 21.29 -23.88 16.83
C LYS A 453 22.56 -23.06 16.57
N GLN A 454 22.48 -21.99 15.80
CA GLN A 454 23.61 -21.08 15.54
C GLN A 454 24.12 -20.43 16.84
N GLN A 455 23.21 -19.95 17.71
CA GLN A 455 23.59 -19.41 19.01
C GLN A 455 24.24 -20.47 19.91
N LYS A 456 23.69 -21.69 19.95
CA LYS A 456 24.26 -22.83 20.68
C LYS A 456 25.69 -23.15 20.21
N THR A 457 25.92 -23.16 18.90
CA THR A 457 27.26 -23.33 18.32
C THR A 457 28.22 -22.21 18.73
N LYS A 458 27.79 -20.95 18.75
CA LYS A 458 28.61 -19.82 19.22
C LYS A 458 29.02 -19.99 20.68
N TYR A 459 28.12 -20.46 21.55
CA TYR A 459 28.47 -20.75 22.94
C TYR A 459 29.49 -21.89 23.05
N TYR A 460 29.33 -22.97 22.28
CA TYR A 460 30.33 -24.05 22.27
C TYR A 460 31.70 -23.60 21.75
N MET A 461 31.75 -22.71 20.74
CA MET A 461 33.00 -22.10 20.28
C MET A 461 33.66 -21.25 21.38
N GLN A 462 32.88 -20.41 22.07
CA GLN A 462 33.40 -19.61 23.19
C GLN A 462 33.95 -20.46 24.34
N ILE A 463 33.34 -21.63 24.60
CA ILE A 463 33.83 -22.58 25.60
C ILE A 463 35.15 -23.22 25.13
N LYS A 464 35.21 -23.67 23.87
CA LYS A 464 36.44 -24.22 23.26
C LYS A 464 37.60 -23.22 23.36
N ASP A 465 37.32 -21.95 23.10
CA ASP A 465 38.29 -20.86 23.16
C ASP A 465 38.56 -20.35 24.59
N ARG A 466 37.96 -20.99 25.62
CA ARG A 466 38.04 -20.61 27.05
C ARG A 466 37.61 -19.17 27.37
N LYS A 467 36.85 -18.54 26.48
CA LYS A 467 36.32 -17.17 26.63
C LYS A 467 34.91 -17.12 27.22
N TYR A 468 34.29 -18.28 27.46
CA TYR A 468 32.93 -18.36 27.97
C TYR A 468 32.85 -17.97 29.45
N LYS A 469 32.07 -16.92 29.75
CA LYS A 469 31.84 -16.43 31.12
C LYS A 469 30.48 -16.95 31.62
N ARG A 470 30.49 -17.71 32.71
CA ARG A 470 29.28 -18.19 33.37
C ARG A 470 28.47 -17.00 33.90
N LEU A 471 27.21 -16.88 33.48
CA LEU A 471 26.31 -15.77 33.84
C LEU A 471 25.84 -15.84 35.31
N VAL A 472 25.62 -17.04 35.84
CA VAL A 472 25.26 -17.26 37.26
C VAL A 472 26.09 -18.43 37.78
N LYS A 473 26.81 -18.22 38.89
CA LYS A 473 27.77 -19.20 39.41
C LYS A 473 27.17 -20.19 40.40
N ASP A 474 26.05 -19.83 41.02
CA ASP A 474 25.37 -20.55 42.10
C ASP A 474 24.06 -21.17 41.59
N ASP A 475 23.80 -22.44 41.92
CA ASP A 475 22.68 -23.19 41.36
C ASP A 475 21.33 -22.68 41.90
N ASP A 476 21.27 -22.25 43.16
CA ASP A 476 20.05 -21.70 43.78
C ASP A 476 19.65 -20.35 43.18
N LEU A 477 20.63 -19.50 42.85
CA LEU A 477 20.39 -18.22 42.17
C LEU A 477 19.97 -18.41 40.71
N LEU A 478 20.41 -19.50 40.08
CA LEU A 478 20.00 -19.85 38.72
C LEU A 478 18.55 -20.35 38.68
N GLU A 479 18.14 -21.16 39.67
CA GLU A 479 16.75 -21.61 39.81
C GLU A 479 15.81 -20.43 40.06
N SER A 480 16.20 -19.47 40.91
CA SER A 480 15.43 -18.24 41.16
C SER A 480 15.32 -17.33 39.92
N GLU A 481 16.40 -17.15 39.16
CA GLU A 481 16.34 -16.36 37.93
C GLU A 481 15.52 -17.05 36.83
N LYS A 482 15.58 -18.38 36.76
CA LYS A 482 14.72 -19.18 35.86
C LYS A 482 13.24 -18.99 36.19
N GLU A 483 12.88 -19.02 37.47
CA GLU A 483 11.50 -18.82 37.93
C GLU A 483 11.00 -17.41 37.57
N LYS A 484 11.80 -16.36 37.83
CA LYS A 484 11.49 -14.98 37.40
C LYS A 484 11.28 -14.84 35.89
N GLN A 485 12.03 -15.56 35.07
CA GLN A 485 11.86 -15.52 33.62
C GLN A 485 10.61 -16.28 33.17
N ILE A 486 10.20 -17.33 33.90
CA ILE A 486 8.94 -18.05 33.67
C ILE A 486 7.75 -17.14 34.02
N ASP A 487 7.81 -16.41 35.14
CA ASP A 487 6.74 -15.50 35.58
C ASP A 487 6.55 -14.31 34.63
N LYS A 488 7.66 -13.69 34.19
CA LYS A 488 7.64 -12.64 33.17
C LYS A 488 7.04 -13.10 31.84
N MET A 489 7.15 -14.39 31.57
CA MET A 489 6.71 -14.98 30.34
C MET A 489 5.23 -15.41 30.41
N GLN A 490 4.78 -15.93 31.55
CA GLN A 490 3.35 -16.16 31.81
C GLN A 490 2.56 -14.85 31.81
N SER A 491 3.08 -13.79 32.41
CA SER A 491 2.46 -12.46 32.34
C SER A 491 2.34 -11.92 30.91
N LEU A 492 3.36 -12.09 30.07
CA LEU A 492 3.29 -11.73 28.65
C LEU A 492 2.28 -12.59 27.87
N SER A 493 2.16 -13.89 28.18
CA SER A 493 1.13 -14.75 27.58
C SER A 493 -0.27 -14.26 27.94
N ASN A 494 -0.50 -13.94 29.21
CA ASN A 494 -1.79 -13.43 29.71
C ASN A 494 -2.15 -12.08 29.07
N ILE A 495 -1.16 -11.21 28.81
CA ILE A 495 -1.38 -9.94 28.09
C ILE A 495 -1.81 -10.21 26.65
N VAL A 496 -1.16 -11.16 25.96
CA VAL A 496 -1.53 -11.51 24.58
C VAL A 496 -2.90 -12.17 24.50
N GLU A 497 -3.26 -13.02 25.47
CA GLU A 497 -4.60 -13.60 25.58
C GLU A 497 -5.67 -12.53 25.80
N ARG A 498 -5.45 -11.57 26.70
CA ARG A 498 -6.35 -10.42 26.89
C ARG A 498 -6.48 -9.57 25.63
N LEU A 499 -5.39 -9.31 24.91
CA LEU A 499 -5.42 -8.58 23.64
C LEU A 499 -6.17 -9.35 22.55
N GLN A 500 -6.15 -10.69 22.57
CA GLN A 500 -6.93 -11.52 21.66
C GLN A 500 -8.43 -11.52 21.97
N GLU A 501 -8.81 -11.35 23.23
CA GLU A 501 -10.20 -11.19 23.68
C GLU A 501 -10.73 -9.79 23.38
N GLU A 502 -9.95 -8.74 23.64
CA GLU A 502 -10.34 -7.34 23.43
C GLU A 502 -10.37 -6.95 21.94
N PHE A 503 -9.54 -7.57 21.10
CA PHE A 503 -9.43 -7.23 19.67
C PHE A 503 -9.54 -8.46 18.75
N PRO A 504 -10.75 -9.01 18.54
CA PRO A 504 -10.96 -10.22 17.72
C PRO A 504 -10.47 -10.10 16.27
N HIS A 505 -10.55 -8.90 15.69
CA HIS A 505 -10.09 -8.62 14.32
C HIS A 505 -8.56 -8.67 14.15
N LEU A 506 -7.80 -8.53 15.25
CA LEU A 506 -6.33 -8.65 15.25
C LEU A 506 -5.86 -10.08 15.55
N GLN A 507 -6.78 -11.03 15.80
CA GLN A 507 -6.43 -12.41 16.13
C GLN A 507 -5.45 -13.08 15.16
N PRO A 508 -5.57 -12.96 13.82
CA PRO A 508 -4.61 -13.61 12.91
C PRO A 508 -3.17 -13.13 13.10
N HIS A 509 -3.01 -11.87 13.50
CA HIS A 509 -1.71 -11.25 13.74
C HIS A 509 -1.19 -11.58 15.15
N LEU A 510 -2.09 -11.56 16.14
CA LEU A 510 -1.78 -11.94 17.53
C LEU A 510 -1.51 -13.44 17.69
N ARG A 511 -2.05 -14.31 16.83
CA ARG A 511 -1.78 -15.75 16.80
C ARG A 511 -0.32 -16.03 16.45
N LYS A 512 0.27 -15.27 15.51
CA LYS A 512 1.70 -15.32 15.17
C LYS A 512 2.58 -14.91 16.37
N VAL A 513 2.18 -13.85 17.07
CA VAL A 513 2.88 -13.37 18.28
C VAL A 513 2.78 -14.39 19.42
N SER A 514 1.59 -14.94 19.67
CA SER A 514 1.34 -16.00 20.66
C SER A 514 2.17 -17.26 20.36
N PHE A 515 2.23 -17.71 19.10
CA PHE A 515 3.06 -18.84 18.69
C PHE A 515 4.56 -18.57 18.88
N SER A 516 5.01 -17.35 18.57
CA SER A 516 6.41 -16.94 18.79
C SER A 516 6.77 -16.87 20.29
N LEU A 517 5.83 -16.44 21.13
CA LEU A 517 5.96 -16.48 22.59
C LEU A 517 5.97 -17.92 23.07
N GLY A 518 5.05 -18.78 22.62
CA GLY A 518 4.96 -20.21 22.96
C GLY A 518 6.21 -21.03 22.60
N THR A 519 6.79 -20.76 21.43
CA THR A 519 8.06 -21.39 21.02
C THR A 519 9.25 -20.86 21.80
N ARG A 520 9.27 -19.58 22.15
CA ARG A 520 10.27 -19.00 23.06
C ARG A 520 10.11 -19.51 24.51
N ILE A 521 8.87 -19.76 24.94
CA ILE A 521 8.48 -20.31 26.25
C ILE A 521 9.13 -21.67 26.45
N TRP A 522 8.81 -22.62 25.57
CA TRP A 522 9.34 -23.97 25.67
C TRP A 522 10.85 -23.99 25.48
N ARG A 523 11.42 -23.12 24.64
CA ARG A 523 12.85 -23.17 24.31
C ARG A 523 13.76 -22.46 25.29
N ARG A 524 13.34 -21.37 25.95
CA ARG A 524 14.14 -20.79 27.05
C ARG A 524 14.16 -21.73 28.25
N VAL A 525 13.01 -22.33 28.57
CA VAL A 525 12.93 -23.36 29.61
C VAL A 525 13.74 -24.59 29.23
N LEU A 526 13.67 -25.07 27.99
CA LEU A 526 14.48 -26.21 27.50
C LEU A 526 15.97 -25.89 27.40
N LEU A 527 16.37 -24.68 26.99
CA LEU A 527 17.77 -24.25 26.93
C LEU A 527 18.37 -24.10 28.33
N VAL A 528 17.60 -23.65 29.31
CA VAL A 528 18.03 -23.59 30.71
C VAL A 528 18.11 -24.99 31.31
N LEU A 529 17.13 -25.86 31.06
CA LEU A 529 17.15 -27.27 31.49
C LEU A 529 18.25 -28.09 30.79
N GLU A 530 18.53 -27.83 29.50
CA GLU A 530 19.65 -28.43 28.77
C GLU A 530 20.99 -27.82 29.18
N ALA A 531 21.06 -26.53 29.51
CA ALA A 531 22.27 -25.93 30.08
C ALA A 531 22.57 -26.54 31.46
N LEU A 532 21.55 -26.79 32.29
CA LEU A 532 21.67 -27.51 33.56
C LEU A 532 22.09 -28.97 33.36
N ARG A 533 21.43 -29.72 32.46
CA ARG A 533 21.81 -31.11 32.13
C ARG A 533 23.19 -31.21 31.48
N SER A 534 23.55 -30.26 30.61
CA SER A 534 24.84 -30.21 29.93
C SER A 534 25.92 -29.78 30.90
N GLN A 535 25.70 -28.80 31.78
CA GLN A 535 26.66 -28.43 32.81
C GLN A 535 26.85 -29.55 33.84
N HIS A 536 25.78 -30.21 34.28
CA HIS A 536 25.88 -31.36 35.20
C HIS A 536 26.56 -32.56 34.53
N ARG A 537 26.21 -32.92 33.28
CA ARG A 537 26.89 -34.02 32.54
C ARG A 537 28.33 -33.68 32.18
N MET A 538 28.64 -32.43 31.80
CA MET A 538 30.02 -32.00 31.49
C MET A 538 30.87 -31.85 32.74
N TRP A 539 30.32 -31.42 33.87
CA TRP A 539 31.03 -31.38 35.15
C TRP A 539 31.22 -32.78 35.73
N SER A 540 30.23 -33.68 35.60
CA SER A 540 30.43 -35.12 35.86
C SER A 540 31.48 -35.75 34.95
N ALA A 541 31.58 -35.35 33.67
CA ALA A 541 32.59 -35.84 32.73
C ALA A 541 34.00 -35.27 33.00
N LEU A 542 34.10 -33.99 33.38
CA LEU A 542 35.35 -33.34 33.80
C LEU A 542 35.84 -33.89 35.16
N THR A 543 34.94 -34.14 36.11
CA THR A 543 35.29 -34.77 37.40
C THR A 543 35.58 -36.26 37.26
N HIS A 544 34.91 -37.01 36.38
CA HIS A 544 35.31 -38.38 36.03
C HIS A 544 36.65 -38.41 35.28
N SER A 545 36.91 -37.46 34.37
CA SER A 545 38.21 -37.32 33.70
C SER A 545 39.34 -36.98 34.69
N SER A 546 39.07 -36.18 35.72
CA SER A 546 40.05 -35.85 36.77
C SER A 546 40.21 -36.97 37.83
N ASN A 547 39.18 -37.77 38.09
CA ASN A 547 39.26 -38.92 38.99
C ASN A 547 39.89 -40.17 38.33
N CYS A 548 39.72 -40.37 37.01
CA CYS A 548 40.41 -41.42 36.28
C CYS A 548 41.93 -41.19 36.16
N THR A 549 42.41 -39.94 36.27
CA THR A 549 43.85 -39.63 36.32
C THR A 549 44.48 -39.83 37.71
N HIS A 550 43.70 -40.16 38.73
CA HIS A 550 44.18 -40.40 40.11
C HIS A 550 44.13 -41.87 40.55
N THR A 551 43.76 -42.81 39.67
CA THR A 551 43.69 -44.25 39.99
C THR A 551 44.52 -45.12 39.04
N THR A 552 45.70 -44.64 38.67
CA THR A 552 46.81 -45.46 38.19
C THR A 552 48.08 -44.93 38.82
N PHE A 553 48.33 -45.41 40.03
CA PHE A 553 49.66 -45.67 40.54
C PHE A 553 49.82 -47.18 40.64
#